data_AF-A0AAW2ZPP2-F1
#
_entry.id   AF-A0AAW2ZPP2-F1
#
_cell.length_a   1.000
_cell.length_b   1.000
_cell.length_c   1.000
_cell.angle_alpha   90.00
_cell.angle_beta   90.00
_cell.angle_gamma   90.00
#
_symmetry.space_group_name_H-M   'P 1'
#
loop_
_entity.id
_entity.type
_entity.pdbx_description
1 polymer ?
#
loop_
_entity_poly.entity_id
_entity_poly.type
_entity_poly.pdbx_seq_one_letter_code
_entity_poly.pdbx_strand_id
1 'polypeptide(L)'
;MVVLLLPPAGGDELQGIKRGIMEVADLIVINKADGSMVQAAKKAQRQVEAALHLSAMRNSSWQPQVMCCTSLTQVPIQLQSASHKRHHDIPRVPQVLSRIEQYVETCTKSGERTTKRSQQNKDWMWKQVNQELVTRLFFDQHVKNVISELQPSVSKGECSPRVAAGTILDTFVKHYQDT
;
A
#
# COMPACT_ATOMS: atom_id res chain seq x y z
N MET A 1 -3.06 8.94 -0.28
CA MET A 1 -1.93 9.01 0.65
C MET A 1 -1.73 7.61 1.19
N VAL A 2 -0.49 7.14 1.26
CA VAL A 2 -0.13 5.90 1.93
C VAL A 2 0.78 6.23 3.11
N VAL A 3 0.39 5.77 4.30
CA VAL A 3 1.21 5.88 5.52
C VAL A 3 1.76 4.50 5.84
N LEU A 4 3.08 4.36 5.92
CA LEU A 4 3.75 3.12 6.29
C LEU A 4 4.18 3.18 7.76
N LEU A 5 3.70 2.25 8.58
CA LEU A 5 4.04 2.17 9.99
C LEU A 5 5.13 1.11 10.20
N LEU A 6 6.24 1.49 10.85
CA LEU A 6 7.39 0.60 11.11
C LEU A 6 7.71 0.54 12.61
N PRO A 7 8.16 -0.59 13.16
CA PRO A 7 8.73 -0.66 14.51
C PRO A 7 10.20 -0.22 14.53
N PRO A 8 10.78 0.13 15.70
CA PRO A 8 12.17 0.61 15.82
C PRO A 8 13.22 -0.49 15.62
N ALA A 9 12.87 -1.75 15.92
CA ALA A 9 13.79 -2.89 15.98
C ALA A 9 13.71 -3.80 14.73
N GLY A 10 13.47 -3.22 13.55
CA GLY A 10 13.33 -3.95 12.27
C GLY A 10 14.61 -3.93 11.41
N GLY A 11 15.80 -3.97 12.01
CA GLY A 11 17.08 -3.77 11.32
C GLY A 11 17.31 -4.69 10.10
N ASP A 12 16.92 -5.96 10.20
CA ASP A 12 16.91 -6.92 9.08
C ASP A 12 15.56 -6.95 8.33
N GLU A 13 14.46 -6.56 8.97
CA GLU A 13 13.13 -6.52 8.34
C GLU A 13 12.99 -5.39 7.32
N LEU A 14 13.80 -4.33 7.41
CA LEU A 14 13.86 -3.27 6.41
C LEU A 14 14.37 -3.77 5.04
N GLN A 15 15.21 -4.80 5.00
CA GLN A 15 15.54 -5.50 3.74
C GLN A 15 14.35 -6.34 3.23
N GLY A 16 13.49 -6.82 4.13
CA GLY A 16 12.29 -7.61 3.83
C GLY A 16 11.04 -6.79 3.46
N ILE A 17 10.96 -5.52 3.88
CA ILE A 17 9.97 -4.54 3.42
C ILE A 17 10.42 -4.08 2.03
N LYS A 18 10.16 -4.99 1.07
CA LYS A 18 10.60 -4.97 -0.33
C LYS A 18 10.46 -3.61 -0.99
N ARG A 19 11.32 -3.40 -1.99
CA ARG A 19 11.36 -2.39 -3.07
C ARG A 19 10.01 -1.92 -3.69
N GLY A 20 8.83 -2.36 -3.24
CA GLY A 20 7.53 -1.87 -3.73
C GLY A 20 6.77 -0.96 -2.76
N ILE A 21 6.77 -1.26 -1.44
CA ILE A 21 5.89 -0.52 -0.52
C ILE A 21 6.49 0.81 -0.06
N MET A 22 7.81 0.89 0.07
CA MET A 22 8.52 2.15 0.27
C MET A 22 8.34 3.09 -0.94
N GLU A 23 8.18 2.50 -2.14
CA GLU A 23 7.89 3.24 -3.37
C GLU A 23 6.42 3.65 -3.50
N VAL A 24 5.59 3.51 -2.48
CA VAL A 24 4.24 4.10 -2.51
C VAL A 24 3.94 4.92 -1.28
N ALA A 25 4.81 4.87 -0.26
CA ALA A 25 4.64 5.61 0.98
C ALA A 25 4.85 7.11 0.79
N ASP A 26 3.87 7.90 1.22
CA ASP A 26 3.95 9.38 1.29
C ASP A 26 4.47 9.85 2.66
N LEU A 27 4.27 9.02 3.70
CA LEU A 27 4.75 9.22 5.06
C LEU A 27 5.12 7.87 5.68
N ILE A 28 6.31 7.79 6.27
CA ILE A 28 6.78 6.62 7.02
C ILE A 28 6.87 7.01 8.50
N VAL A 29 6.23 6.24 9.36
CA VAL A 29 6.17 6.50 10.79
C VAL A 29 6.83 5.35 11.53
N ILE A 30 7.93 5.63 12.21
CA ILE A 30 8.58 4.66 13.10
C ILE A 30 7.94 4.79 14.48
N ASN A 31 6.97 3.92 14.74
CA ASN A 31 6.20 3.91 15.97
C ASN A 31 6.95 3.20 17.11
N LYS A 32 6.47 3.31 18.35
CA LYS A 32 7.10 2.78 19.58
C LYS A 32 8.45 3.43 19.92
N ALA A 33 8.63 4.70 19.54
CA ALA A 33 9.82 5.48 19.86
C ALA A 33 9.78 6.00 21.32
N ASP A 34 9.71 5.09 22.30
CA ASP A 34 9.59 5.40 23.73
C ASP A 34 10.60 4.62 24.57
N GLY A 35 10.87 5.11 25.79
CA GLY A 35 11.81 4.48 26.73
C GLY A 35 13.17 4.16 26.11
N SER A 36 13.59 2.89 26.21
CA SER A 36 14.84 2.37 25.65
C SER A 36 14.86 2.30 24.12
N MET A 37 13.69 2.38 23.45
CA MET A 37 13.57 2.26 22.00
C MET A 37 13.79 3.58 21.24
N VAL A 38 13.90 4.72 21.94
CA VAL A 38 14.11 6.04 21.31
C VAL A 38 15.36 6.05 20.41
N GLN A 39 16.47 5.47 20.86
CA GLN A 39 17.71 5.45 20.08
C GLN A 39 17.60 4.54 18.86
N ALA A 40 16.98 3.36 19.03
CA ALA A 40 16.71 2.44 17.93
C ALA A 40 15.81 3.09 16.86
N ALA A 41 14.76 3.80 17.29
CA ALA A 41 13.83 4.49 16.40
C ALA A 41 14.52 5.58 15.58
N LYS A 42 15.35 6.41 16.23
CA LYS A 42 16.15 7.44 15.53
C LYS A 42 17.16 6.83 14.54
N LYS A 43 17.75 5.68 14.87
CA LYS A 43 18.64 4.95 13.96
C LYS A 43 17.86 4.45 12.73
N ALA A 44 16.72 3.80 12.94
CA ALA A 44 15.85 3.34 11.86
C ALA A 44 15.37 4.51 10.99
N GLN A 45 15.04 5.67 11.58
CA GLN A 45 14.63 6.87 10.85
C GLN A 45 15.69 7.28 9.84
N ARG A 46 16.94 7.42 10.29
CA ARG A 46 18.06 7.81 9.40
C ARG A 46 18.31 6.79 8.30
N GLN A 47 18.17 5.50 8.59
CA GLN A 47 18.33 4.44 7.58
C GLN A 47 17.26 4.53 6.49
N VAL A 48 16.00 4.74 6.89
CA VAL A 48 14.89 4.90 5.94
C VAL A 48 15.00 6.20 5.16
N GLU A 49 15.37 7.32 5.80
CA GLU A 49 15.62 8.60 5.12
C GLU A 49 16.70 8.46 4.06
N ALA A 50 17.83 7.82 4.39
CA ALA A 50 18.90 7.56 3.44
C ALA A 50 18.43 6.71 2.25
N ALA A 51 17.64 5.67 2.49
CA ALA A 51 17.09 4.83 1.44
C ALA A 51 16.10 5.60 0.54
N LEU A 52 15.21 6.41 1.13
CA LEU A 52 14.29 7.25 0.37
C LEU A 52 15.01 8.27 -0.50
N HIS A 53 16.08 8.89 -0.01
CA HIS A 53 16.88 9.83 -0.80
C HIS A 53 17.49 9.18 -2.04
N LEU A 54 17.88 7.90 -1.97
CA LEU A 54 18.37 7.15 -3.13
C LEU A 54 17.26 6.76 -4.12
N SER A 55 16.01 6.65 -3.65
CA SER A 55 14.84 6.28 -4.46
C SER A 55 13.99 7.47 -4.95
N ALA A 56 14.25 8.69 -4.46
CA ALA A 56 13.45 9.87 -4.74
C ALA A 56 13.75 10.48 -6.11
N MET A 57 13.30 9.81 -7.17
CA MET A 57 12.90 10.45 -8.42
C MET A 57 11.38 10.38 -8.52
N ARG A 58 10.66 11.17 -7.71
CA ARG A 58 9.25 11.44 -7.94
C ARG A 58 9.09 12.91 -8.27
N ASN A 59 8.57 13.17 -9.46
CA ASN A 59 8.01 14.46 -9.83
C ASN A 59 6.67 14.65 -9.09
N SER A 60 6.75 14.80 -7.76
CA SER A 60 5.60 15.14 -6.91
C SER A 60 5.92 16.37 -6.07
N SER A 61 4.91 17.21 -5.90
CA SER A 61 4.87 18.37 -5.01
C SER A 61 5.09 18.02 -3.53
N TRP A 62 4.94 16.75 -3.17
CA TRP A 62 5.26 16.22 -1.86
C TRP A 62 6.47 15.28 -1.91
N GLN A 63 7.45 15.53 -1.06
CA GLN A 63 8.58 14.61 -0.85
C GLN A 63 8.23 13.66 0.29
N PRO A 64 8.35 12.33 0.12
CA PRO A 64 8.12 11.37 1.20
C PRO A 64 8.90 11.73 2.46
N GLN A 65 8.26 11.56 3.62
CA GLN A 65 8.83 11.97 4.92
C GLN A 65 8.93 10.77 5.85
N VAL A 66 9.91 10.81 6.75
CA VAL A 66 10.05 9.81 7.83
C VAL A 66 9.98 10.54 9.17
N MET A 67 9.25 9.98 10.13
CA MET A 67 9.21 10.53 11.48
C MET A 67 9.12 9.43 12.54
N CYS A 68 9.75 9.66 13.69
CA CYS A 68 9.49 8.86 14.88
C CYS A 68 8.14 9.24 15.50
N CYS A 69 7.45 8.26 16.07
CA CYS A 69 6.21 8.48 16.81
C CYS A 69 6.17 7.58 18.05
N THR A 70 5.59 8.09 19.12
CA THR A 70 5.08 7.25 20.21
C THR A 70 3.55 7.36 20.27
N SER A 71 2.89 6.22 20.16
CA SER A 71 1.44 6.11 20.29
C SER A 71 0.98 5.93 21.75
N LEU A 72 1.89 5.77 22.70
CA LEU A 72 1.55 5.64 24.12
C LEU A 72 1.05 6.98 24.66
N THR A 73 -0.19 7.02 25.13
CA THR A 73 -0.85 8.19 25.72
C THR A 73 -0.41 8.51 27.16
N GLN A 74 0.49 7.73 27.75
CA GLN A 74 0.91 7.94 29.14
C GLN A 74 1.86 9.13 29.30
N VAL A 75 1.28 10.32 29.41
CA VAL A 75 1.79 11.32 30.34
C VAL A 75 0.60 11.85 31.13
N PRO A 76 0.45 11.50 32.42
CA PRO A 76 -0.37 12.30 33.31
C PRO A 76 0.20 13.72 33.27
N ILE A 77 -0.62 14.69 32.84
CA ILE A 77 -0.30 16.12 32.70
C ILE A 77 0.23 16.74 34.02
N GLN A 78 0.19 16.02 35.14
CA GLN A 78 0.50 16.51 36.48
C GLN A 78 1.95 16.28 36.96
N LEU A 79 2.81 15.56 36.23
CA LEU A 79 4.22 15.35 36.64
C LEU A 79 5.21 16.04 35.69
N GLN A 80 5.04 17.35 35.52
CA GLN A 80 6.11 18.21 34.99
C GLN A 80 7.07 18.61 36.13
N SER A 81 7.74 17.63 36.72
CA SER A 81 8.93 17.90 37.55
C SER A 81 10.18 17.79 36.68
N ALA A 82 11.07 18.78 36.84
CA ALA A 82 12.13 19.23 35.93
C ALA A 82 13.20 18.21 35.48
N SER A 83 13.07 16.92 35.81
CA SER A 83 14.07 15.87 35.54
C SER A 83 13.76 14.94 34.36
N HIS A 84 12.56 15.02 33.75
CA HIS A 84 12.14 14.15 32.64
C HIS A 84 12.27 14.75 31.22
N LYS A 85 13.04 15.83 31.05
CA LYS A 85 13.18 16.58 29.79
C LYS A 85 13.75 15.81 28.59
N ARG A 86 14.18 14.53 28.72
CA ARG A 86 14.84 13.80 27.62
C ARG A 86 13.89 13.09 26.65
N HIS A 87 12.63 12.89 27.02
CA HIS A 87 11.62 12.20 26.18
C HIS A 87 10.59 13.15 25.55
N HIS A 88 10.72 14.46 25.76
CA HIS A 88 9.70 15.44 25.35
C HIS A 88 9.67 15.71 23.84
N ASP A 89 10.73 15.29 23.12
CA ASP A 89 10.96 15.68 21.72
C ASP A 89 10.50 14.64 20.69
N ILE A 90 9.97 13.47 21.11
CA ILE A 90 9.43 12.50 20.17
C ILE A 90 7.99 12.89 19.80
N PRO A 91 7.67 13.08 18.51
CA PRO A 91 6.32 13.38 18.06
C PRO A 91 5.31 12.32 18.52
N ARG A 92 4.07 12.75 18.75
CA ARG A 92 2.94 11.89 19.06
C ARG A 92 1.99 11.83 17.86
N VAL A 93 0.90 11.07 18.01
CA VAL A 93 -0.13 10.93 16.98
C VAL A 93 -0.64 12.28 16.44
N PRO A 94 -0.88 13.33 17.26
CA PRO A 94 -1.30 14.63 16.73
C PRO A 94 -0.34 15.24 15.71
N GLN A 95 0.98 15.13 15.93
CA GLN A 95 1.98 15.63 14.98
C GLN A 95 2.00 14.82 13.67
N VAL A 96 1.72 13.52 13.73
CA VAL A 96 1.54 12.69 12.53
C VAL A 96 0.32 13.17 11.73
N LEU A 97 -0.80 13.47 12.41
CA LEU A 97 -2.01 14.01 11.80
C LEU A 97 -1.76 15.36 11.12
N SER A 98 -1.05 16.28 11.79
CA SER A 98 -0.67 17.56 11.18
C SER A 98 0.17 17.38 9.90
N ARG A 99 1.01 16.35 9.85
CA ARG A 99 1.78 16.03 8.63
C ARG A 99 0.90 15.48 7.51
N ILE A 100 -0.12 14.70 7.85
CA ILE A 100 -1.15 14.22 6.90
C ILE A 100 -1.96 15.39 6.35
N GLU A 101 -2.37 16.34 7.20
CA GLU A 101 -3.08 17.56 6.79
C GLU A 101 -2.24 18.38 5.81
N GLN A 102 -0.96 18.57 6.12
CA GLN A 102 -0.04 19.27 5.23
C GLN A 102 0.13 18.56 3.88
N TYR A 103 0.23 17.23 3.86
CA TYR A 103 0.23 16.45 2.61
C TYR A 103 -1.03 16.75 1.77
N VAL A 104 -2.20 16.72 2.41
CA VAL A 104 -3.47 16.98 1.72
C VAL A 104 -3.49 18.39 1.17
N GLU A 105 -3.05 19.39 1.92
CA GLU A 105 -2.98 20.78 1.47
C GLU A 105 -2.02 20.95 0.29
N THR A 106 -0.79 20.43 0.39
CA THR A 106 0.22 20.51 -0.68
C THR A 106 -0.28 19.87 -1.98
N CYS A 107 -0.79 18.64 -1.91
CA CYS A 107 -1.29 17.93 -3.09
C CYS A 107 -2.60 18.51 -3.64
N THR A 108 -3.37 19.25 -2.83
CA THR A 108 -4.57 19.96 -3.30
C THR A 108 -4.17 21.22 -4.05
N LYS A 109 -3.23 22.01 -3.50
CA LYS A 109 -2.71 23.22 -4.15
C LYS A 109 -2.01 22.93 -5.47
N SER A 110 -1.31 21.81 -5.59
CA SER A 110 -0.65 21.41 -6.85
C SER A 110 -1.61 20.76 -7.87
N GLY A 111 -2.87 20.51 -7.52
CA GLY A 111 -3.84 19.81 -8.37
C GLY A 111 -3.60 18.30 -8.53
N GLU A 112 -2.47 17.77 -8.04
CA GLU A 112 -2.12 16.35 -8.14
C GLU A 112 -3.18 15.42 -7.57
N ARG A 113 -3.86 15.83 -6.49
CA ARG A 113 -4.89 15.03 -5.84
C ARG A 113 -6.07 14.74 -6.78
N THR A 114 -6.46 15.72 -7.60
CA THR A 114 -7.55 15.55 -8.58
C THR A 114 -7.12 14.60 -9.69
N THR A 115 -5.91 14.79 -10.22
CA THR A 115 -5.33 13.93 -11.27
C THR A 115 -5.17 12.48 -10.79
N LYS A 116 -4.57 12.27 -9.60
CA LYS A 116 -4.40 10.94 -8.99
C LYS A 116 -5.75 10.25 -8.79
N ARG A 117 -6.77 10.96 -8.29
CA ARG A 117 -8.13 10.42 -8.11
C ARG A 117 -8.80 10.05 -9.42
N SER A 118 -8.71 10.91 -10.44
CA SER A 118 -9.26 10.62 -11.76
C SER A 118 -8.64 9.35 -12.33
N GLN A 119 -7.31 9.20 -12.24
CA GLN A 119 -6.63 8.00 -12.69
C GLN A 119 -7.04 6.76 -11.89
N GLN A 120 -7.05 6.85 -10.56
CA GLN A 120 -7.50 5.76 -9.70
C GLN A 120 -8.93 5.32 -10.00
N ASN A 121 -9.84 6.26 -10.28
CA ASN A 121 -11.22 5.93 -10.64
C ASN A 121 -11.29 5.17 -11.98
N LYS A 122 -10.49 5.56 -12.98
CA LYS A 122 -10.39 4.82 -14.26
C LYS A 122 -9.86 3.41 -14.04
N ASP A 123 -8.79 3.28 -13.25
CA ASP A 123 -8.19 1.98 -12.94
C ASP A 123 -9.17 1.09 -12.17
N TRP A 124 -9.92 1.68 -11.22
CA TRP A 124 -10.92 0.96 -10.42
C TRP A 124 -12.11 0.52 -11.27
N MET A 125 -12.56 1.36 -12.21
CA MET A 125 -13.60 1.00 -13.18
C MET A 125 -13.18 -0.23 -13.99
N TRP A 126 -11.98 -0.24 -14.57
CA TRP A 126 -11.49 -1.39 -15.33
C TRP A 126 -11.29 -2.63 -14.47
N LYS A 127 -10.82 -2.49 -13.23
CA LYS A 127 -10.71 -3.59 -12.29
C LYS A 127 -12.09 -4.21 -11.98
N GLN A 128 -13.10 -3.36 -11.79
CA GLN A 128 -14.47 -3.81 -11.56
C GLN A 128 -15.03 -4.55 -12.78
N VAL A 129 -14.81 -4.03 -13.99
CA VAL A 129 -15.22 -4.70 -15.23
C VAL A 129 -14.56 -6.08 -15.34
N ASN A 130 -13.24 -6.17 -15.13
CA ASN A 130 -12.53 -7.45 -15.21
C ASN A 130 -13.03 -8.45 -14.15
N GLN A 131 -13.23 -7.98 -12.91
CA GLN A 131 -13.72 -8.83 -11.83
C GLN A 131 -15.13 -9.35 -12.13
N GLU A 132 -16.01 -8.49 -12.64
CA GLU A 132 -17.38 -8.85 -13.02
C GLU A 132 -17.39 -9.83 -14.20
N LEU A 133 -16.58 -9.60 -15.24
CA LEU A 133 -16.46 -10.50 -16.39
C LEU A 133 -15.99 -11.89 -15.96
N VAL A 134 -14.93 -11.95 -15.15
CA VAL A 134 -14.42 -13.21 -14.60
C VAL A 134 -15.47 -13.89 -13.74
N THR A 135 -16.18 -13.14 -12.90
CA THR A 135 -17.26 -13.66 -12.06
C THR A 135 -18.35 -14.29 -12.92
N ARG A 136 -18.90 -13.56 -13.89
CA ARG A 136 -19.94 -14.08 -14.79
C ARG A 136 -19.49 -15.33 -15.53
N LEU A 137 -18.26 -15.32 -16.06
CA LEU A 137 -17.66 -16.46 -16.74
C LEU A 137 -17.61 -17.70 -15.84
N PHE A 138 -17.18 -17.55 -14.58
CA PHE A 138 -17.13 -18.66 -13.64
C PHE A 138 -18.50 -19.11 -13.14
N PHE A 139 -19.53 -18.27 -13.19
CA PHE A 139 -20.88 -18.63 -12.75
C PHE A 139 -21.74 -19.26 -13.87
N ASP A 140 -21.39 -19.04 -15.14
CA ASP A 140 -22.04 -19.65 -16.30
C ASP A 140 -21.90 -21.18 -16.30
N GLN A 141 -23.04 -21.88 -16.39
CA GLN A 141 -23.07 -23.34 -16.30
C GLN A 141 -22.47 -24.03 -17.54
N HIS A 142 -22.61 -23.44 -18.73
CA HIS A 142 -22.01 -23.96 -19.95
C HIS A 142 -20.48 -23.85 -19.90
N VAL A 143 -19.98 -22.70 -19.43
CA VAL A 143 -18.54 -22.47 -19.26
C VAL A 143 -17.96 -23.39 -18.19
N LYS A 144 -18.63 -23.59 -17.05
CA LYS A 144 -18.18 -24.53 -16.01
C LYS A 144 -17.95 -25.94 -16.55
N ASN A 145 -18.86 -26.44 -17.39
CA ASN A 145 -18.74 -27.76 -17.99
C ASN A 145 -17.50 -27.84 -18.89
N VAL A 146 -17.31 -26.84 -19.77
CA VAL A 146 -16.12 -26.75 -20.65
C VAL A 146 -14.83 -26.64 -19.84
N ILE A 147 -14.80 -25.87 -18.75
CA ILE A 147 -13.63 -25.77 -17.86
C ILE A 147 -13.29 -27.15 -17.27
N SER A 148 -14.29 -27.90 -16.81
CA SER A 148 -14.09 -29.21 -16.20
C SER A 148 -13.50 -30.25 -17.16
N GLU A 149 -13.80 -30.12 -18.46
CA GLU A 149 -13.26 -30.98 -19.52
C GLU A 149 -11.85 -30.55 -19.94
N LEU A 150 -11.58 -29.24 -20.01
CA LEU A 150 -10.31 -28.71 -20.52
C LEU A 150 -9.18 -28.71 -19.47
N GLN A 151 -9.48 -28.50 -18.19
CA GLN A 151 -8.45 -28.44 -17.14
C GLN A 151 -7.56 -29.70 -17.06
N PRO A 152 -8.10 -30.94 -17.11
CA PRO A 152 -7.29 -32.15 -17.16
C PRO A 152 -6.39 -32.20 -18.39
N SER A 153 -6.93 -31.88 -19.57
CA SER A 153 -6.20 -31.91 -20.85
C SER A 153 -5.06 -30.90 -20.89
N VAL A 154 -5.26 -29.70 -20.31
CA VAL A 154 -4.19 -28.71 -20.15
C VAL A 154 -3.12 -29.19 -19.17
N SER A 155 -3.53 -29.77 -18.04
CA SER A 155 -2.60 -30.26 -17.01
C SER A 155 -1.71 -31.40 -17.50
N LYS A 156 -2.23 -32.23 -18.43
CA LYS A 156 -1.48 -33.32 -19.08
C LYS A 156 -0.67 -32.88 -20.30
N GLY A 157 -0.81 -31.63 -20.75
CA GLY A 157 -0.14 -31.11 -21.95
C GLY A 157 -0.78 -31.54 -23.28
N GLU A 158 -1.97 -32.16 -23.24
CA GLU A 158 -2.74 -32.59 -24.43
C GLU A 158 -3.42 -31.39 -25.12
N CYS A 159 -3.67 -30.31 -24.38
CA CYS A 159 -4.18 -29.05 -24.90
C CYS A 159 -3.30 -27.88 -24.42
N SER A 160 -2.98 -26.95 -25.32
CA SER A 160 -2.22 -25.76 -24.90
C SER A 160 -3.10 -24.83 -24.05
N PRO A 161 -2.54 -24.15 -23.03
CA PRO A 161 -3.28 -23.18 -22.22
C PRO A 161 -3.96 -22.08 -23.05
N ARG A 162 -3.33 -21.67 -24.16
CA ARG A 162 -3.87 -20.66 -25.08
C ARG A 162 -5.15 -21.14 -25.78
N VAL A 163 -5.14 -22.37 -26.28
CA VAL A 163 -6.31 -22.95 -26.96
C VAL A 163 -7.45 -23.13 -25.96
N ALA A 164 -7.19 -23.70 -24.78
CA ALA A 164 -8.21 -23.88 -23.75
C ALA A 164 -8.82 -22.55 -23.30
N ALA A 165 -8.00 -21.51 -23.09
CA ALA A 165 -8.50 -20.17 -22.74
C ALA A 165 -9.37 -19.57 -23.85
N GLY A 166 -8.99 -19.73 -25.12
CA GLY A 166 -9.80 -19.31 -26.26
C GLY A 166 -11.16 -20.01 -26.30
N THR A 167 -11.18 -21.34 -26.12
CA THR A 167 -12.42 -22.12 -26.09
C THR A 167 -13.35 -21.67 -24.96
N ILE A 168 -12.81 -21.44 -23.75
CA ILE A 168 -13.58 -20.93 -22.60
C ILE A 168 -14.22 -19.58 -22.93
N LEU A 169 -13.47 -18.64 -23.51
CA LEU A 169 -13.96 -17.32 -23.88
C LEU A 169 -15.01 -17.39 -25.00
N ASP A 170 -14.78 -18.20 -26.03
CA ASP A 170 -15.71 -18.36 -27.14
C ASP A 170 -17.04 -18.95 -26.68
N THR A 171 -17.02 -19.95 -25.79
CA THR A 171 -18.23 -20.51 -25.18
C THR A 171 -19.00 -19.46 -24.40
N PHE A 172 -18.31 -18.66 -23.58
CA PHE A 172 -18.92 -17.57 -22.81
C PHE A 172 -19.56 -16.51 -23.71
N VAL A 173 -18.86 -16.07 -24.77
CA VAL A 173 -19.35 -15.05 -25.70
C VAL A 173 -20.57 -15.55 -26.47
N LYS A 174 -20.57 -16.79 -26.96
CA LYS A 174 -21.71 -17.35 -27.70
C LYS A 174 -22.97 -17.41 -26.84
N HIS A 175 -22.85 -17.88 -25.59
CA HIS A 175 -24.00 -17.98 -24.69
C HIS A 175 -24.68 -16.61 -24.47
N TYR A 176 -23.89 -15.54 -24.32
CA TYR A 176 -24.38 -14.17 -24.15
C TYR A 176 -24.86 -13.48 -25.43
N GLN A 177 -24.54 -14.02 -26.61
CA GLN A 177 -25.07 -13.51 -27.90
C GLN A 177 -26.43 -14.11 -28.24
N ASP A 178 -26.71 -15.31 -27.72
CA ASP A 178 -27.95 -16.06 -27.95
C ASP A 178 -29.06 -15.76 -26.90
N THR A 179 -28.78 -14.89 -25.91
CA THR A 179 -29.74 -14.40 -24.89
C THR A 179 -30.08 -12.93 -25.08
#